data_AF-A0A4Q3MGF0-F1
#
_entry.id   AF-A0A4Q3MGF0-F1
#
_cell.length_a   1.000
_cell.length_b   1.000
_cell.length_c   1.000
_cell.angle_alpha   90.00
_cell.angle_beta   90.00
_cell.angle_gamma   90.00
#
_symmetry.space_group_name_H-M   'P 1'
#
loop_
_entity.id
_entity.type
_entity.pdbx_description
1 polymer ?
#
loop_
_entity_poly.entity_id
_entity_poly.type
_entity_poly.pdbx_seq_one_letter_code
_entity_poly.pdbx_strand_id
1 'polypeptide(L)'
;MGAVQSAASTAKFNRATGAITYAFTFSEAVTGFDASDIIVANGTKGALVMVDASHYTMQITPLTNTSGTMTVDVAANAYADLVGNANTATSSNSQVFDTVTPTVAITDNASGTAIGAVLYTFTFNEAVTGFAASDITVSNGTKGALNQIDATHYTMSVTPDANETGNMVLTVAANAFTDTFGNPNTVSTSSTQAFDRQAPTLTIIDDTPGTAEGPVTLTFTFSEAVAGFTAADVNVTNATKGALTMVDATHYSMVITPTGGVGTMDVSVNAGTFTDLPGNANITGANDSQPFAISVDLGSLGQLIFPVVARFAEGTMWFLDRNKNGIADSGDQIDHNSLDNIFNGGADTVRAQGFVNVNGKMINITSAGSIPEEANDAAIWPNVEYWSVSVGQYLGDPVNETHVVMDRFGYPSGYANGFPYNDTDPDSTLHYVRMIYNG
;
A
#
# COMPACT_ATOMS: atom_id res chain seq x y z
N MET A 1 -21.60 -88.84 -22.04
CA MET A 1 -20.71 -87.66 -22.06
C MET A 1 -21.16 -86.83 -20.87
N GLY A 2 -20.27 -86.46 -19.96
CA GLY A 2 -20.66 -85.70 -18.76
C GLY A 2 -21.27 -84.35 -19.14
N ALA A 3 -22.15 -83.84 -18.28
CA ALA A 3 -22.83 -82.56 -18.48
C ALA A 3 -21.82 -81.42 -18.69
N VAL A 4 -21.89 -80.76 -19.84
CA VAL A 4 -21.05 -79.61 -20.18
C VAL A 4 -21.69 -78.37 -19.57
N GLN A 5 -20.93 -77.65 -18.74
CA GLN A 5 -21.33 -76.38 -18.17
C GLN A 5 -20.68 -75.22 -18.92
N SER A 6 -21.46 -74.17 -19.18
CA SER A 6 -20.93 -72.84 -19.46
C SER A 6 -21.34 -71.90 -18.32
N ALA A 7 -20.36 -71.16 -17.79
CA ALA A 7 -20.61 -70.06 -16.87
C ALA A 7 -20.51 -68.75 -17.67
N ALA A 8 -21.61 -68.01 -17.75
CA ALA A 8 -21.66 -66.71 -18.42
C ALA A 8 -22.11 -65.63 -17.43
N SER A 9 -21.36 -64.53 -17.35
CA SER A 9 -21.80 -63.36 -16.60
C SER A 9 -22.86 -62.60 -17.40
N THR A 10 -23.84 -62.01 -16.74
CA THR A 10 -24.80 -61.10 -17.38
C THR A 10 -24.28 -59.65 -17.45
N ALA A 11 -22.98 -59.42 -17.21
CA ALA A 11 -22.41 -58.09 -17.18
C ALA A 11 -22.53 -57.43 -18.56
N LYS A 12 -23.32 -56.34 -18.63
CA LYS A 12 -23.52 -55.55 -19.86
C LYS A 12 -22.28 -54.75 -20.29
N PHE A 13 -21.26 -54.68 -19.45
CA PHE A 13 -20.02 -53.99 -19.70
C PHE A 13 -18.85 -54.86 -19.23
N ASN A 14 -17.74 -54.80 -19.97
CA ASN A 14 -16.52 -55.53 -19.64
C ASN A 14 -15.80 -54.98 -18.39
N ARG A 15 -16.52 -54.33 -17.46
CA ARG A 15 -16.04 -53.62 -16.26
C ARG A 15 -17.15 -53.60 -15.19
N ALA A 16 -16.82 -53.86 -13.92
CA ALA A 16 -17.80 -53.88 -12.83
C ALA A 16 -17.33 -53.05 -11.62
N THR A 17 -18.28 -52.32 -11.01
CA THR A 17 -18.11 -51.54 -9.77
C THR A 17 -18.97 -52.07 -8.63
N GLY A 18 -19.67 -53.18 -8.86
CA GLY A 18 -20.64 -53.75 -7.92
C GLY A 18 -20.93 -55.20 -8.24
N ALA A 19 -22.00 -55.73 -7.63
CA ALA A 19 -22.32 -57.14 -7.73
C ALA A 19 -22.76 -57.58 -9.14
N ILE A 20 -22.34 -58.76 -9.53
CA ILE A 20 -22.54 -59.34 -10.86
C ILE A 20 -23.31 -60.65 -10.72
N THR A 21 -24.32 -60.86 -11.56
CA THR A 21 -25.02 -62.15 -11.62
C THR A 21 -24.30 -63.06 -12.60
N TYR A 22 -23.89 -64.23 -12.12
CA TYR A 22 -23.35 -65.33 -12.91
C TYR A 22 -24.44 -66.38 -13.13
N ALA A 23 -24.63 -66.78 -14.39
CA ALA A 23 -25.50 -67.88 -14.77
C ALA A 23 -24.67 -69.13 -15.03
N PHE A 24 -25.09 -70.25 -14.45
CA PHE A 24 -24.53 -71.57 -14.65
C PHE A 24 -25.56 -72.39 -15.44
N THR A 25 -25.20 -72.75 -16.67
CA THR A 25 -26.08 -73.49 -17.58
C THR A 25 -25.49 -74.87 -17.82
N PHE A 26 -26.32 -75.90 -17.63
CA PHE A 26 -25.97 -77.29 -17.85
C PHE A 26 -26.67 -77.83 -19.11
N SER A 27 -26.02 -78.75 -19.83
CA SER A 27 -26.62 -79.40 -21.00
C SER A 27 -27.80 -80.32 -20.68
N GLU A 28 -27.97 -80.69 -19.41
CA GLU A 28 -29.04 -81.54 -18.89
C GLU A 28 -29.23 -81.29 -17.38
N ALA A 29 -30.20 -81.96 -16.76
CA ALA A 29 -30.40 -81.86 -15.32
C ALA A 29 -29.21 -82.44 -14.54
N VAL A 30 -28.79 -81.76 -13.47
CA VAL A 30 -27.65 -82.16 -12.63
C VAL A 30 -28.07 -82.42 -11.19
N THR A 31 -27.26 -83.20 -10.48
CA THR A 31 -27.41 -83.46 -9.04
C THR A 31 -26.13 -83.11 -8.30
N GLY A 32 -26.27 -82.67 -7.05
CA GLY A 32 -25.14 -82.36 -6.17
C GLY A 32 -24.46 -81.01 -6.41
N PHE A 33 -24.91 -80.19 -7.37
CA PHE A 33 -24.34 -78.86 -7.60
C PHE A 33 -24.76 -77.87 -6.50
N ASP A 34 -23.79 -77.36 -5.74
CA ASP A 34 -23.99 -76.39 -4.68
C ASP A 34 -22.96 -75.24 -4.68
N ALA A 35 -23.04 -74.35 -3.68
CA ALA A 35 -22.18 -73.18 -3.60
C ALA A 35 -20.69 -73.51 -3.33
N SER A 36 -20.38 -74.68 -2.79
CA SER A 36 -19.02 -75.14 -2.51
C SER A 36 -18.27 -75.55 -3.78
N ASP A 37 -19.01 -75.95 -4.83
CA ASP A 37 -18.49 -76.33 -6.14
C ASP A 37 -17.92 -75.16 -6.96
N ILE A 38 -18.38 -73.95 -6.64
CA ILE A 38 -17.98 -72.72 -7.30
C ILE A 38 -16.74 -72.19 -6.60
N ILE A 39 -15.67 -71.90 -7.32
CA ILE A 39 -14.47 -71.25 -6.79
C ILE A 39 -14.50 -69.79 -7.25
N VAL A 40 -14.32 -68.86 -6.31
CA VAL A 40 -14.30 -67.42 -6.59
C VAL A 40 -13.03 -66.82 -6.06
N ALA A 41 -12.30 -66.10 -6.90
CA ALA A 41 -11.18 -65.25 -6.49
C ALA A 41 -11.56 -63.78 -6.61
N ASN A 42 -11.10 -62.94 -5.66
CA ASN A 42 -11.35 -61.50 -5.60
C ASN A 42 -12.84 -61.10 -5.58
N GLY A 43 -13.69 -61.98 -5.06
CA GLY A 43 -15.11 -61.72 -4.88
C GLY A 43 -15.72 -62.58 -3.76
N THR A 44 -16.91 -62.19 -3.34
CA THR A 44 -17.71 -62.88 -2.32
C THR A 44 -18.94 -63.50 -2.97
N LYS A 45 -19.23 -64.75 -2.60
CA LYS A 45 -20.39 -65.50 -3.10
C LYS A 45 -21.67 -65.04 -2.40
N GLY A 46 -22.70 -64.75 -3.17
CA GLY A 46 -24.08 -64.66 -2.72
C GLY A 46 -24.75 -66.03 -2.63
N ALA A 47 -26.07 -66.04 -2.51
CA ALA A 47 -26.84 -67.27 -2.55
C ALA A 47 -26.82 -67.90 -3.95
N LEU A 48 -26.62 -69.21 -4.02
CA LEU A 48 -26.89 -69.99 -5.23
C LEU A 48 -28.39 -70.21 -5.34
N VAL A 49 -28.99 -69.85 -6.47
CA VAL A 49 -30.42 -69.98 -6.73
C VAL A 49 -30.62 -70.92 -7.90
N MET A 50 -31.37 -72.00 -7.69
CA MET A 50 -31.83 -72.88 -8.76
C MET A 50 -32.98 -72.18 -9.50
N VAL A 51 -32.83 -71.98 -10.80
CA VAL A 51 -33.87 -71.42 -11.68
C VAL A 51 -34.73 -72.56 -12.23
N ASP A 52 -34.07 -73.62 -12.71
CA ASP A 52 -34.67 -74.91 -13.06
C ASP A 52 -33.62 -76.02 -12.92
N ALA A 53 -33.97 -77.25 -13.33
CA ALA A 53 -33.09 -78.43 -13.17
C ALA A 53 -31.74 -78.31 -13.90
N SER A 54 -31.61 -77.41 -14.87
CA SER A 54 -30.43 -77.19 -15.72
C SER A 54 -29.85 -75.77 -15.64
N HIS A 55 -30.43 -74.87 -14.83
CA HIS A 55 -30.00 -73.47 -14.73
C HIS A 55 -29.94 -72.98 -13.29
N TYR A 56 -28.82 -72.37 -12.94
CA TYR A 56 -28.60 -71.76 -11.63
C TYR A 56 -28.02 -70.37 -11.78
N THR A 57 -28.27 -69.50 -10.80
CA THR A 57 -27.68 -68.18 -10.74
C THR A 57 -27.01 -67.94 -9.39
N MET A 58 -25.92 -67.19 -9.39
CA MET A 58 -25.28 -66.70 -8.17
C MET A 58 -24.83 -65.26 -8.38
N GLN A 59 -25.11 -64.42 -7.39
CA GLN A 59 -24.53 -63.08 -7.35
C GLN A 59 -23.12 -63.16 -6.77
N ILE A 60 -22.12 -62.64 -7.48
CA ILE A 60 -20.76 -62.48 -6.97
C ILE A 60 -20.47 -60.99 -6.82
N THR A 61 -20.03 -60.58 -5.63
CA THR A 61 -19.69 -59.18 -5.34
C THR A 61 -18.17 -59.04 -5.26
N PRO A 62 -17.53 -58.19 -6.09
CA PRO A 62 -16.10 -57.95 -6.00
C PRO A 62 -15.67 -57.46 -4.61
N LEU A 63 -14.40 -57.68 -4.27
CA LEU A 63 -13.85 -57.11 -3.03
C LEU A 63 -13.95 -55.58 -3.05
N THR A 64 -14.23 -54.99 -1.89
CA THR A 64 -14.34 -53.54 -1.70
C THR A 64 -12.97 -52.87 -1.63
N ASN A 65 -12.88 -51.64 -2.11
CA ASN A 65 -11.64 -50.84 -2.11
C ASN A 65 -10.46 -51.61 -2.71
N THR A 66 -10.69 -52.28 -3.84
CA THR A 66 -9.71 -53.09 -4.55
C THR A 66 -10.01 -53.04 -6.04
N SER A 67 -8.97 -53.13 -6.86
CA SER A 67 -9.09 -53.32 -8.29
C SER A 67 -8.35 -54.58 -8.73
N GLY A 68 -8.76 -55.15 -9.85
CA GLY A 68 -8.14 -56.35 -10.40
C GLY A 68 -9.07 -57.19 -11.25
N THR A 69 -8.79 -58.49 -11.30
CA THR A 69 -9.60 -59.46 -12.03
C THR A 69 -10.25 -60.41 -11.04
N MET A 70 -11.58 -60.48 -11.08
CA MET A 70 -12.39 -61.47 -10.40
C MET A 70 -12.54 -62.70 -11.29
N THR A 71 -12.39 -63.90 -10.73
CA THR A 71 -12.61 -65.15 -11.46
C THR A 71 -13.68 -66.01 -10.81
N VAL A 72 -14.42 -66.72 -11.65
CA VAL A 72 -15.43 -67.71 -11.25
C VAL A 72 -15.17 -68.99 -12.02
N ASP A 73 -14.93 -70.06 -11.27
CA ASP A 73 -14.54 -71.37 -11.77
C ASP A 73 -15.43 -72.46 -11.16
N VAL A 74 -15.60 -73.57 -11.87
CA VAL A 74 -16.18 -74.80 -11.32
C VAL A 74 -15.18 -75.94 -11.54
N ALA A 75 -14.77 -76.58 -10.46
CA ALA A 75 -13.77 -77.64 -10.50
C ALA A 75 -14.27 -78.89 -11.22
N ALA A 76 -13.35 -79.73 -11.70
CA ALA A 76 -13.71 -81.06 -12.20
C ALA A 76 -14.24 -81.94 -11.04
N ASN A 77 -15.20 -82.80 -11.34
CA ASN A 77 -15.86 -83.69 -10.36
C ASN A 77 -16.59 -82.95 -9.22
N ALA A 78 -17.01 -81.72 -9.45
CA ALA A 78 -17.81 -80.94 -8.51
C ALA A 78 -19.28 -81.43 -8.49
N TYR A 79 -19.85 -81.75 -9.65
CA TYR A 79 -21.22 -82.25 -9.76
C TYR A 79 -21.33 -83.39 -10.78
N ALA A 80 -22.48 -84.07 -10.82
CA ALA A 80 -22.75 -85.15 -11.77
C ALA A 80 -24.15 -85.06 -12.40
N ASP A 81 -24.32 -85.68 -13.57
CA ASP A 81 -25.66 -85.90 -14.15
C ASP A 81 -26.48 -86.93 -13.35
N LEU A 82 -27.74 -87.15 -13.74
CA LEU A 82 -28.63 -88.11 -13.06
C LEU A 82 -28.15 -89.57 -13.14
N VAL A 83 -27.26 -89.90 -14.08
CA VAL A 83 -26.73 -91.26 -14.28
C VAL A 83 -25.34 -91.41 -13.64
N GLY A 84 -24.81 -90.35 -13.02
CA GLY A 84 -23.57 -90.34 -12.25
C GLY A 84 -22.32 -89.96 -13.04
N ASN A 85 -22.43 -89.40 -14.25
CA ASN A 85 -21.26 -88.90 -14.97
C ASN A 85 -20.81 -87.55 -14.39
N ALA A 86 -19.59 -87.50 -13.85
CA ALA A 86 -18.99 -86.30 -13.29
C ALA A 86 -18.67 -85.23 -14.36
N ASN A 87 -18.68 -83.96 -13.94
CA ASN A 87 -18.30 -82.85 -14.82
C ASN A 87 -16.79 -82.75 -15.03
N THR A 88 -16.41 -82.17 -16.17
CA THR A 88 -15.05 -81.64 -16.39
C THR A 88 -14.95 -80.20 -15.88
N ALA A 89 -13.75 -79.77 -15.53
CA ALA A 89 -13.51 -78.37 -15.16
C ALA A 89 -13.92 -77.42 -16.31
N THR A 90 -14.51 -76.27 -15.96
CA THR A 90 -14.91 -75.25 -16.93
C THR A 90 -13.75 -74.31 -17.26
N SER A 91 -13.82 -73.61 -18.41
CA SER A 91 -12.96 -72.45 -18.65
C SER A 91 -13.29 -71.34 -17.65
N SER A 92 -12.26 -70.74 -17.07
CA SER A 92 -12.43 -69.65 -16.10
C SER A 92 -13.17 -68.46 -16.70
N ASN A 93 -14.22 -68.00 -16.02
CA ASN A 93 -14.87 -66.75 -16.35
C ASN A 93 -14.19 -65.63 -15.56
N SER A 94 -13.68 -64.62 -16.27
CA SER A 94 -12.95 -63.52 -15.65
C SER A 94 -13.61 -62.18 -15.94
N GLN A 95 -13.59 -61.30 -14.95
CA GLN A 95 -14.15 -59.96 -15.03
C GLN A 95 -13.21 -58.97 -14.35
N VAL A 96 -12.76 -57.96 -15.10
CA VAL A 96 -12.03 -56.83 -14.49
C VAL A 96 -12.99 -55.96 -13.68
N PHE A 97 -12.55 -55.53 -12.51
CA PHE A 97 -13.33 -54.68 -11.61
C PHE A 97 -12.43 -53.63 -10.97
N ASP A 98 -13.08 -52.54 -10.59
CA ASP A 98 -12.51 -51.52 -9.72
C ASP A 98 -13.60 -51.09 -8.74
N THR A 99 -13.28 -51.12 -7.45
CA THR A 99 -14.13 -50.58 -6.38
C THR A 99 -13.37 -49.57 -5.52
N VAL A 100 -12.17 -49.17 -5.94
CA VAL A 100 -11.43 -48.08 -5.30
C VAL A 100 -12.18 -46.78 -5.59
N THR A 101 -12.32 -45.97 -4.55
CA THR A 101 -12.99 -44.68 -4.66
C THR A 101 -11.93 -43.61 -4.91
N PRO A 102 -12.03 -42.83 -5.98
CA PRO A 102 -11.04 -41.80 -6.23
C PRO A 102 -11.15 -40.68 -5.18
N THR A 103 -10.00 -40.15 -4.80
CA THR A 103 -9.80 -39.08 -3.82
C THR A 103 -8.98 -37.97 -4.45
N VAL A 104 -9.07 -36.75 -3.91
CA VAL A 104 -8.24 -35.64 -4.35
C VAL A 104 -7.66 -34.91 -3.14
N ALA A 105 -6.33 -34.78 -3.12
CA ALA A 105 -5.61 -33.92 -2.20
C ALA A 105 -5.31 -32.58 -2.89
N ILE A 106 -5.58 -31.48 -2.20
CA ILE A 106 -5.35 -30.12 -2.69
C ILE A 106 -4.19 -29.53 -1.90
N THR A 107 -3.14 -29.12 -2.60
CA THR A 107 -1.96 -28.44 -2.02
C THR A 107 -1.67 -27.18 -2.81
N ASP A 108 -0.93 -26.26 -2.22
CA ASP A 108 -0.48 -25.04 -2.90
C ASP A 108 1.02 -24.82 -2.71
N ASN A 109 1.56 -23.90 -3.51
CA ASN A 109 2.99 -23.58 -3.52
C ASN A 109 3.35 -22.34 -2.69
N ALA A 110 2.39 -21.68 -2.05
CA ALA A 110 2.64 -20.44 -1.33
C ALA A 110 3.20 -20.74 0.06
N SER A 111 4.16 -19.92 0.49
CA SER A 111 4.63 -19.91 1.87
C SER A 111 4.21 -18.62 2.53
N GLY A 112 3.70 -18.69 3.77
CA GLY A 112 3.27 -17.50 4.51
C GLY A 112 2.01 -16.88 3.93
N THR A 113 1.96 -15.56 3.82
CA THR A 113 0.82 -14.80 3.30
C THR A 113 1.03 -14.48 1.82
N ALA A 114 0.07 -14.84 0.97
CA ALA A 114 0.16 -14.57 -0.46
C ALA A 114 -0.25 -13.13 -0.81
N ILE A 115 0.55 -12.44 -1.61
CA ILE A 115 0.24 -11.10 -2.16
C ILE A 115 -0.23 -11.14 -3.63
N GLY A 116 -0.36 -12.35 -4.18
CA GLY A 116 -0.61 -12.57 -5.60
C GLY A 116 -1.12 -13.97 -5.88
N ALA A 117 -1.05 -14.37 -7.15
CA ALA A 117 -1.57 -15.66 -7.60
C ALA A 117 -0.82 -16.83 -6.95
N VAL A 118 -1.58 -17.85 -6.53
CA VAL A 118 -1.11 -19.08 -5.90
C VAL A 118 -1.39 -20.25 -6.83
N LEU A 119 -0.40 -21.13 -7.03
CA LEU A 119 -0.56 -22.33 -7.84
C LEU A 119 -1.00 -23.50 -6.95
N TYR A 120 -2.21 -23.99 -7.18
CA TYR A 120 -2.74 -25.18 -6.54
C TYR A 120 -2.48 -26.42 -7.38
N THR A 121 -2.15 -27.52 -6.70
CA THR A 121 -1.99 -28.85 -7.26
C THR A 121 -3.04 -29.79 -6.68
N PHE A 122 -3.76 -30.48 -7.56
CA PHE A 122 -4.76 -31.50 -7.25
C PHE A 122 -4.14 -32.87 -7.55
N THR A 123 -3.95 -33.69 -6.53
CA THR A 123 -3.35 -35.01 -6.62
C THR A 123 -4.40 -36.07 -6.35
N PHE A 124 -4.60 -36.97 -7.31
CA PHE A 124 -5.54 -38.07 -7.22
C PHE A 124 -4.82 -39.38 -6.85
N ASN A 125 -5.48 -40.29 -6.16
CA ASN A 125 -4.93 -41.62 -5.85
C ASN A 125 -4.94 -42.58 -7.05
N GLU A 126 -5.60 -42.20 -8.14
CA GLU A 126 -5.76 -42.98 -9.37
C GLU A 126 -6.16 -42.08 -10.54
N ALA A 127 -6.24 -42.65 -11.75
CA ALA A 127 -6.61 -41.92 -12.95
C ALA A 127 -8.10 -41.52 -12.95
N VAL A 128 -8.37 -40.24 -13.20
CA VAL A 128 -9.74 -39.69 -13.14
C VAL A 128 -10.26 -39.25 -14.51
N THR A 129 -11.58 -39.17 -14.62
CA THR A 129 -12.34 -38.70 -15.77
C THR A 129 -13.37 -37.67 -15.32
N GLY A 130 -13.63 -36.66 -16.16
CA GLY A 130 -14.66 -35.65 -15.90
C GLY A 130 -14.26 -34.50 -14.97
N PHE A 131 -13.08 -34.52 -14.35
CA PHE A 131 -12.63 -33.42 -13.48
C PHE A 131 -12.43 -32.11 -14.26
N ALA A 132 -13.13 -31.06 -13.84
CA ALA A 132 -13.17 -29.75 -14.49
C ALA A 132 -13.12 -28.60 -13.48
N ALA A 133 -12.86 -27.37 -13.96
CA ALA A 133 -12.79 -26.18 -13.11
C ALA A 133 -14.11 -25.85 -12.38
N SER A 134 -15.25 -26.35 -12.88
CA SER A 134 -16.56 -26.25 -12.22
C SER A 134 -16.64 -27.04 -10.92
N ASP A 135 -15.83 -28.08 -10.77
CA ASP A 135 -15.88 -29.03 -9.66
C ASP A 135 -15.16 -28.50 -8.42
N ILE A 136 -14.31 -27.49 -8.63
CA ILE A 136 -13.53 -26.83 -7.59
C ILE A 136 -14.33 -25.63 -7.10
N THR A 137 -14.59 -25.53 -5.81
CA THR A 137 -15.10 -24.29 -5.21
C THR A 137 -13.93 -23.47 -4.69
N VAL A 138 -13.94 -22.16 -4.96
CA VAL A 138 -12.96 -21.19 -4.46
C VAL A 138 -13.72 -20.08 -3.75
N SER A 139 -13.30 -19.73 -2.53
CA SER A 139 -13.72 -18.49 -1.87
C SER A 139 -12.55 -17.51 -1.78
N ASN A 140 -12.85 -16.21 -1.83
CA ASN A 140 -11.89 -15.10 -1.73
C ASN A 140 -10.77 -15.17 -2.78
N GLY A 141 -11.14 -15.56 -4.00
CA GLY A 141 -10.20 -15.67 -5.11
C GLY A 141 -10.86 -16.05 -6.43
N THR A 142 -10.18 -15.71 -7.52
CA THR A 142 -10.59 -15.97 -8.89
C THR A 142 -9.79 -17.13 -9.48
N LYS A 143 -10.50 -18.11 -10.05
CA LYS A 143 -9.91 -19.28 -10.74
C LYS A 143 -9.24 -18.87 -12.04
N GLY A 144 -8.02 -19.34 -12.25
CA GLY A 144 -7.37 -19.41 -13.56
C GLY A 144 -7.78 -20.66 -14.33
N ALA A 145 -7.02 -20.98 -15.38
CA ALA A 145 -7.20 -22.21 -16.15
C ALA A 145 -6.79 -23.45 -15.32
N LEU A 146 -7.62 -24.49 -15.38
CA LEU A 146 -7.28 -25.82 -14.88
C LEU A 146 -6.49 -26.57 -15.96
N ASN A 147 -5.29 -27.02 -15.62
CA ASN A 147 -4.40 -27.72 -16.54
C ASN A 147 -4.14 -29.14 -16.05
N GLN A 148 -4.39 -30.12 -16.91
CA GLN A 148 -4.01 -31.51 -16.66
C GLN A 148 -2.51 -31.69 -16.89
N ILE A 149 -1.81 -32.23 -15.90
CA ILE A 149 -0.38 -32.57 -16.02
C ILE A 149 -0.25 -34.02 -16.47
N ASP A 150 -0.98 -34.92 -15.82
CA ASP A 150 -1.08 -36.33 -16.17
C ASP A 150 -2.45 -36.89 -15.73
N ALA A 151 -2.62 -38.22 -15.74
CA ALA A 151 -3.89 -38.85 -15.39
C ALA A 151 -4.30 -38.65 -13.91
N THR A 152 -3.36 -38.32 -13.02
CA THR A 152 -3.54 -38.21 -11.57
C THR A 152 -3.11 -36.85 -10.99
N HIS A 153 -2.74 -35.87 -11.83
CA HIS A 153 -2.29 -34.55 -11.39
C HIS A 153 -2.84 -33.43 -12.26
N TYR A 154 -3.41 -32.42 -11.60
CA TYR A 154 -3.89 -31.20 -12.23
C TYR A 154 -3.37 -29.99 -11.47
N THR A 155 -3.25 -28.85 -12.17
CA THR A 155 -2.84 -27.59 -11.56
C THR A 155 -3.79 -26.46 -11.93
N MET A 156 -4.01 -25.52 -11.01
CA MET A 156 -4.79 -24.31 -11.25
C MET A 156 -4.18 -23.15 -10.51
N SER A 157 -3.92 -22.05 -11.22
CA SER A 157 -3.57 -20.79 -10.57
C SER A 157 -4.84 -20.13 -10.03
N VAL A 158 -4.82 -19.66 -8.79
CA VAL A 158 -5.92 -18.91 -8.19
C VAL A 158 -5.39 -17.58 -7.68
N THR A 159 -6.04 -16.49 -8.07
CA THR A 159 -5.64 -15.14 -7.67
C THR A 159 -6.53 -14.66 -6.54
N PRO A 160 -6.00 -14.36 -5.34
CA PRO A 160 -6.80 -13.80 -4.27
C PRO A 160 -7.46 -12.48 -4.67
N ASP A 161 -8.60 -12.18 -4.06
CA ASP A 161 -9.34 -10.95 -4.32
C ASP A 161 -8.50 -9.71 -3.95
N ALA A 162 -8.60 -8.66 -4.76
CA ALA A 162 -7.75 -7.48 -4.65
C ALA A 162 -8.22 -6.55 -3.51
N ASN A 163 -7.27 -5.84 -2.89
CA ASN A 163 -7.53 -4.87 -1.81
C ASN A 163 -8.21 -5.47 -0.57
N GLU A 164 -7.97 -6.76 -0.32
CA GLU A 164 -8.54 -7.49 0.82
C GLU A 164 -7.47 -8.32 1.51
N THR A 165 -7.74 -8.66 2.77
CA THR A 165 -6.95 -9.59 3.57
C THR A 165 -7.85 -10.73 4.04
N GLY A 166 -7.33 -11.95 4.08
CA GLY A 166 -8.14 -13.09 4.48
C GLY A 166 -7.55 -14.43 4.12
N ASN A 167 -8.43 -15.42 3.93
CA ASN A 167 -8.07 -16.78 3.57
C ASN A 167 -8.77 -17.18 2.28
N MET A 168 -7.98 -17.65 1.32
CA MET A 168 -8.48 -18.31 0.11
C MET A 168 -8.70 -19.79 0.43
N VAL A 169 -9.90 -20.31 0.15
CA VAL A 169 -10.28 -21.68 0.52
C VAL A 169 -10.72 -22.44 -0.72
N LEU A 170 -10.16 -23.64 -0.91
CA LEU A 170 -10.48 -24.53 -2.02
C LEU A 170 -11.06 -25.86 -1.52
N THR A 171 -12.12 -26.32 -2.17
CA THR A 171 -12.74 -27.63 -1.92
C THR A 171 -13.22 -28.28 -3.21
N VAL A 172 -13.26 -29.62 -3.24
CA VAL A 172 -13.95 -30.40 -4.28
C VAL A 172 -15.03 -31.24 -3.62
N ALA A 173 -16.26 -31.13 -4.12
CA ALA A 173 -17.41 -31.86 -3.58
C ALA A 173 -17.36 -33.36 -3.94
N ALA A 174 -18.12 -34.18 -3.21
CA ALA A 174 -18.33 -35.59 -3.58
C ALA A 174 -19.12 -35.70 -4.90
N ASN A 175 -18.88 -36.77 -5.66
CA ASN A 175 -19.49 -37.05 -6.97
C ASN A 175 -19.26 -35.97 -8.04
N ALA A 176 -18.20 -35.17 -7.91
CA ALA A 176 -17.85 -34.16 -8.90
C ALA A 176 -17.13 -34.78 -10.12
N PHE A 177 -16.35 -35.83 -9.91
CA PHE A 177 -15.66 -36.58 -10.95
C PHE A 177 -15.68 -38.09 -10.65
N THR A 178 -15.27 -38.89 -11.63
CA THR A 178 -15.19 -40.36 -11.50
C THR A 178 -13.80 -40.87 -11.87
N ASP A 179 -13.49 -42.10 -11.52
CA ASP A 179 -12.34 -42.82 -12.08
C ASP A 179 -12.64 -43.31 -13.53
N THR A 180 -11.83 -44.25 -14.05
CA THR A 180 -12.06 -44.87 -15.37
C THR A 180 -13.07 -46.03 -15.37
N PHE A 181 -13.54 -46.47 -14.20
CA PHE A 181 -14.55 -47.51 -14.02
C PHE A 181 -15.93 -46.94 -13.62
N GLY A 182 -16.02 -45.64 -13.38
CA GLY A 182 -17.23 -44.92 -12.99
C GLY A 182 -17.44 -44.78 -11.48
N ASN A 183 -16.44 -45.08 -10.64
CA ASN A 183 -16.53 -44.85 -9.20
C ASN A 183 -16.47 -43.34 -8.93
N PRO A 184 -17.47 -42.75 -8.24
CA PRO A 184 -17.50 -41.32 -7.94
C PRO A 184 -16.53 -40.97 -6.82
N ASN A 185 -16.00 -39.75 -6.84
CA ASN A 185 -15.08 -39.29 -5.80
C ASN A 185 -15.76 -38.97 -4.46
N THR A 186 -14.95 -38.98 -3.40
CA THR A 186 -15.32 -38.43 -2.09
C THR A 186 -14.98 -36.95 -1.98
N VAL A 187 -15.59 -36.26 -1.00
CA VAL A 187 -15.26 -34.86 -0.70
C VAL A 187 -13.78 -34.70 -0.35
N SER A 188 -13.15 -33.63 -0.84
CA SER A 188 -11.76 -33.34 -0.51
C SER A 188 -11.62 -32.75 0.89
N THR A 189 -10.44 -32.89 1.49
CA THR A 189 -10.02 -31.95 2.53
C THR A 189 -9.86 -30.57 1.91
N SER A 190 -10.26 -29.51 2.62
CA SER A 190 -10.08 -28.14 2.15
C SER A 190 -8.61 -27.74 2.17
N SER A 191 -8.16 -27.00 1.17
CA SER A 191 -6.91 -26.24 1.25
C SER A 191 -7.21 -24.79 1.63
N THR A 192 -6.41 -24.21 2.52
CA THR A 192 -6.59 -22.84 3.04
C THR A 192 -5.26 -22.11 2.97
N GLN A 193 -5.23 -20.98 2.26
CA GLN A 193 -4.05 -20.15 2.09
C GLN A 193 -4.35 -18.71 2.52
N ALA A 194 -3.59 -18.18 3.47
CA ALA A 194 -3.71 -16.78 3.88
C ALA A 194 -3.25 -15.86 2.76
N PHE A 195 -3.92 -14.73 2.58
CA PHE A 195 -3.52 -13.72 1.62
C PHE A 195 -3.70 -12.31 2.18
N ASP A 196 -2.91 -11.41 1.65
CA ASP A 196 -3.01 -9.98 1.91
C ASP A 196 -2.72 -9.24 0.61
N ARG A 197 -3.74 -8.60 0.07
CA ARG A 197 -3.65 -7.75 -1.12
C ARG A 197 -4.00 -6.30 -0.80
N GLN A 198 -4.07 -5.95 0.48
CA GLN A 198 -4.35 -4.59 0.92
C GLN A 198 -3.01 -3.85 1.02
N ALA A 199 -2.89 -2.74 0.28
CA ALA A 199 -1.70 -1.91 0.38
C ALA A 199 -1.80 -0.98 1.61
N PRO A 200 -0.69 -0.70 2.30
CA PRO A 200 -0.69 0.25 3.40
C PRO A 200 -0.92 1.66 2.88
N THR A 201 -1.67 2.46 3.62
CA THR A 201 -1.89 3.89 3.38
C THR A 201 -1.13 4.72 4.41
N LEU A 202 -0.82 5.97 4.08
CA LEU A 202 -0.10 6.90 4.94
C LEU A 202 -0.85 8.23 5.03
N THR A 203 -0.97 8.76 6.24
CA THR A 203 -1.40 10.14 6.52
C THR A 203 -0.28 10.87 7.23
N ILE A 204 -0.01 12.12 6.85
CA ILE A 204 1.00 12.99 7.47
C ILE A 204 0.23 14.13 8.16
N ILE A 205 0.49 14.33 9.44
CA ILE A 205 -0.14 15.38 10.26
C ILE A 205 0.95 16.08 11.05
N ASP A 206 0.97 17.41 11.03
CA ASP A 206 1.84 18.22 11.88
C ASP A 206 1.19 18.53 13.24
N ASP A 207 2.01 18.98 14.20
CA ASP A 207 1.57 19.29 15.57
C ASP A 207 1.13 20.76 15.76
N THR A 208 1.21 21.60 14.72
CA THR A 208 1.10 23.06 14.82
C THR A 208 0.03 23.61 13.87
N PRO A 209 -1.19 23.93 14.37
CA PRO A 209 -2.21 24.49 13.49
C PRO A 209 -1.83 25.89 12.99
N GLY A 210 -1.96 26.12 11.68
CA GLY A 210 -1.78 27.44 11.07
C GLY A 210 -0.35 27.69 10.59
N THR A 211 0.23 28.83 10.96
CA THR A 211 1.58 29.21 10.52
C THR A 211 2.62 28.79 11.56
N ALA A 212 3.61 27.99 11.16
CA ALA A 212 4.71 27.60 12.02
C ALA A 212 5.68 28.76 12.29
N GLU A 213 6.01 29.00 13.56
CA GLU A 213 7.03 29.99 13.99
C GLU A 213 8.40 29.36 14.30
N GLY A 214 8.54 28.05 14.08
CA GLY A 214 9.73 27.27 14.42
C GLY A 214 9.66 25.82 13.93
N PRO A 215 10.48 24.92 14.51
CA PRO A 215 10.41 23.49 14.21
C PRO A 215 9.02 22.91 14.51
N VAL A 216 8.51 22.07 13.62
CA VAL A 216 7.24 21.33 13.76
C VAL A 216 7.52 19.84 13.85
N THR A 217 6.69 19.09 14.57
CA THR A 217 6.78 17.62 14.63
C THR A 217 5.74 17.01 13.72
N LEU A 218 6.18 16.30 12.68
CA LEU A 218 5.28 15.52 11.84
C LEU A 218 5.06 14.13 12.42
N THR A 219 3.80 13.69 12.44
CA THR A 219 3.37 12.32 12.70
C THR A 219 2.96 11.65 11.40
N PHE A 220 3.62 10.54 11.07
CA PHE A 220 3.31 9.66 9.96
C PHE A 220 2.46 8.50 10.49
N THR A 221 1.20 8.42 10.07
CA THR A 221 0.24 7.41 10.52
C THR A 221 -0.07 6.45 9.37
N PHE A 222 0.26 5.18 9.56
CA PHE A 222 0.00 4.11 8.60
C PHE A 222 -1.29 3.36 8.93
N SER A 223 -1.99 2.82 7.92
CA SER A 223 -3.17 1.97 8.17
C SER A 223 -2.85 0.62 8.81
N GLU A 224 -1.58 0.22 8.76
CA GLU A 224 -1.08 -1.06 9.27
C GLU A 224 0.44 -1.00 9.47
N ALA A 225 1.02 -2.09 9.96
CA ALA A 225 2.45 -2.17 10.20
C ALA A 225 3.24 -2.21 8.87
N VAL A 226 4.25 -1.35 8.75
CA VAL A 226 5.03 -1.20 7.52
C VAL A 226 6.49 -1.66 7.68
N ALA A 227 7.10 -2.04 6.57
CA ALA A 227 8.51 -2.35 6.43
C ALA A 227 9.17 -1.40 5.41
N GLY A 228 10.45 -1.10 5.63
CA GLY A 228 11.26 -0.33 4.69
C GLY A 228 11.07 1.19 4.72
N PHE A 229 10.17 1.73 5.56
CA PHE A 229 10.02 3.19 5.69
C PHE A 229 11.21 3.82 6.43
N THR A 230 11.89 4.77 5.79
CA THR A 230 13.10 5.44 6.28
C THR A 230 13.07 6.94 6.02
N ALA A 231 14.03 7.69 6.59
CA ALA A 231 14.16 9.13 6.38
C ALA A 231 14.47 9.53 4.92
N ALA A 232 14.92 8.57 4.09
CA ALA A 232 15.16 8.79 2.67
C ALA A 232 13.84 8.90 1.87
N ASP A 233 12.77 8.28 2.36
CA ASP A 233 11.46 8.22 1.70
C ASP A 233 10.66 9.52 1.88
N VAL A 234 11.06 10.35 2.84
CA VAL A 234 10.43 11.64 3.12
C VAL A 234 11.16 12.74 2.36
N ASN A 235 10.50 13.40 1.41
CA ASN A 235 11.00 14.57 0.70
C ASN A 235 10.57 15.84 1.44
N VAL A 236 11.47 16.82 1.55
CA VAL A 236 11.20 18.09 2.22
C VAL A 236 11.73 19.25 1.38
N THR A 237 10.92 20.30 1.23
CA THR A 237 11.28 21.56 0.58
C THR A 237 11.13 22.72 1.57
N ASN A 238 12.01 23.74 1.47
CA ASN A 238 12.07 24.91 2.37
C ASN A 238 12.27 24.59 3.87
N ALA A 239 12.75 23.39 4.17
CA ALA A 239 13.06 22.95 5.52
C ALA A 239 14.11 21.85 5.55
N THR A 240 14.62 21.57 6.75
CA THR A 240 15.54 20.46 7.05
C THR A 240 14.88 19.36 7.87
N LYS A 241 15.34 18.12 7.66
CA LYS A 241 14.83 16.91 8.34
C LYS A 241 15.60 16.65 9.63
N GLY A 242 14.89 16.36 10.71
CA GLY A 242 15.42 15.73 11.91
C GLY A 242 15.59 14.22 11.74
N ALA A 243 15.78 13.51 12.87
CA ALA A 243 15.80 12.06 12.89
C ALA A 243 14.38 11.50 12.78
N LEU A 244 14.19 10.49 11.92
CA LEU A 244 12.96 9.72 11.87
C LEU A 244 12.94 8.72 13.04
N THR A 245 11.90 8.76 13.87
CA THR A 245 11.75 7.91 15.06
C THR A 245 10.48 7.07 14.94
N MET A 246 10.63 5.75 15.06
CA MET A 246 9.48 4.84 15.16
C MET A 246 8.86 4.96 16.55
N VAL A 247 7.58 5.31 16.63
CA VAL A 247 6.82 5.43 17.88
C VAL A 247 6.22 4.07 18.22
N ASP A 248 5.57 3.44 17.23
CA ASP A 248 5.09 2.07 17.27
C ASP A 248 5.07 1.49 15.84
N ALA A 249 4.44 0.33 15.65
CA ALA A 249 4.43 -0.36 14.36
C ALA A 249 3.70 0.42 13.24
N THR A 250 2.79 1.34 13.58
CA THR A 250 1.97 2.12 12.63
C THR A 250 2.22 3.62 12.70
N HIS A 251 3.08 4.10 13.61
CA HIS A 251 3.34 5.53 13.79
C HIS A 251 4.83 5.85 13.82
N TYR A 252 5.22 6.87 13.06
CA TYR A 252 6.56 7.44 13.07
C TYR A 252 6.48 8.94 13.31
N SER A 253 7.54 9.52 13.87
CA SER A 253 7.66 10.97 14.07
C SER A 253 8.96 11.51 13.49
N MET A 254 8.92 12.73 12.97
CA MET A 254 10.12 13.46 12.53
C MET A 254 9.92 14.96 12.73
N VAL A 255 10.92 15.61 13.33
CA VAL A 255 10.94 17.07 13.44
C VAL A 255 11.38 17.66 12.10
N ILE A 256 10.65 18.67 11.61
CA ILE A 256 11.02 19.44 10.44
C ILE A 256 11.27 20.90 10.84
N THR A 257 12.41 21.46 10.42
CA THR A 257 12.82 22.83 10.77
C THR A 257 12.86 23.71 9.52
N PRO A 258 12.02 24.76 9.42
CA PRO A 258 12.02 25.69 8.28
C PRO A 258 13.39 26.35 8.07
N THR A 259 13.78 26.59 6.81
CA THR A 259 15.11 27.15 6.45
C THR A 259 15.08 28.56 5.85
N GLY A 260 13.96 29.29 5.96
CA GLY A 260 13.79 30.65 5.41
C GLY A 260 13.14 31.63 6.39
N GLY A 261 12.88 32.85 5.94
CA GLY A 261 12.17 33.88 6.73
C GLY A 261 10.65 33.72 6.72
N VAL A 262 10.06 33.58 5.54
CA VAL A 262 8.63 33.31 5.32
C VAL A 262 8.47 32.37 4.12
N GLY A 263 7.48 31.50 4.13
CA GLY A 263 7.19 30.62 2.99
C GLY A 263 6.28 29.45 3.36
N THR A 264 6.27 28.44 2.49
CA THR A 264 5.58 27.17 2.72
C THR A 264 6.59 26.05 2.77
N MET A 265 6.49 25.23 3.81
CA MET A 265 7.23 23.99 3.95
C MET A 265 6.37 22.86 3.38
N ASP A 266 6.95 22.11 2.45
CA ASP A 266 6.28 20.96 1.84
C ASP A 266 7.00 19.68 2.24
N VAL A 267 6.22 18.72 2.75
CA VAL A 267 6.67 17.36 3.04
C VAL A 267 5.88 16.39 2.20
N SER A 268 6.55 15.45 1.54
CA SER A 268 5.90 14.41 0.77
C SER A 268 6.59 13.06 0.89
N VAL A 269 5.81 12.00 0.82
CA VAL A 269 6.26 10.61 0.69
C VAL A 269 5.66 10.06 -0.60
N ASN A 270 6.48 9.47 -1.46
CA ASN A 270 6.04 9.00 -2.76
C ASN A 270 5.38 7.60 -2.68
N ALA A 271 4.59 7.26 -3.71
CA ALA A 271 4.10 5.91 -3.92
C ALA A 271 5.28 4.92 -4.09
N GLY A 272 5.11 3.68 -3.62
CA GLY A 272 6.07 2.58 -3.77
C GLY A 272 7.34 2.70 -2.93
N THR A 273 7.36 3.53 -1.89
CA THR A 273 8.54 3.76 -1.04
C THR A 273 8.60 2.85 0.18
N PHE A 274 7.46 2.34 0.64
CA PHE A 274 7.38 1.39 1.75
C PHE A 274 6.38 0.28 1.43
N THR A 275 6.49 -0.84 2.14
CA THR A 275 5.56 -1.98 2.04
C THR A 275 4.92 -2.27 3.38
N ASP A 276 3.85 -3.05 3.39
CA ASP A 276 3.43 -3.77 4.60
C ASP A 276 4.37 -4.97 4.87
N LEU A 277 4.02 -5.81 5.84
CA LEU A 277 4.78 -7.03 6.16
C LEU A 277 4.66 -8.13 5.08
N PRO A 278 3.48 -8.40 4.49
CA PRO A 278 3.34 -9.30 3.34
C PRO A 278 4.12 -8.88 2.09
N GLY A 279 4.42 -7.59 1.94
CA GLY A 279 5.16 -7.01 0.82
C GLY A 279 4.32 -6.20 -0.18
N ASN A 280 3.06 -5.85 0.13
CA ASN A 280 2.29 -4.91 -0.68
C ASN A 280 2.86 -3.51 -0.53
N ALA A 281 3.27 -2.90 -1.65
CA ALA A 281 3.78 -1.55 -1.67
C ALA A 281 2.64 -0.52 -1.56
N ASN A 282 2.91 0.62 -0.90
CA ASN A 282 1.96 1.71 -0.84
C ASN A 282 1.62 2.23 -2.25
N ILE A 283 0.32 2.32 -2.56
CA ILE A 283 -0.15 2.69 -3.90
C ILE A 283 -0.12 4.21 -4.09
N THR A 284 -0.45 4.96 -3.04
CA THR A 284 -0.49 6.43 -3.06
C THR A 284 0.57 7.00 -2.14
N GLY A 285 1.14 8.12 -2.57
CA GLY A 285 1.93 8.98 -1.68
C GLY A 285 1.04 9.76 -0.70
N ALA A 286 1.68 10.49 0.19
CA ALA A 286 1.04 11.43 1.11
C ALA A 286 1.85 12.72 1.15
N ASN A 287 1.19 13.85 1.39
CA ASN A 287 1.85 15.13 1.52
C ASN A 287 1.21 15.97 2.61
N ASP A 288 2.02 16.84 3.19
CA ASP A 288 1.62 17.89 4.12
C ASP A 288 2.32 19.19 3.70
N SER A 289 1.61 20.31 3.82
CA SER A 289 2.06 21.63 3.36
C SER A 289 1.68 22.67 4.39
N GLN A 290 2.69 23.27 5.01
CA GLN A 290 2.50 24.16 6.16
C GLN A 290 3.14 25.51 5.91
N PRO A 291 2.40 26.62 6.04
CA PRO A 291 3.00 27.95 6.00
C PRO A 291 3.91 28.15 7.23
N PHE A 292 5.01 28.89 7.06
CA PHE A 292 5.89 29.28 8.16
C PHE A 292 6.29 30.75 8.06
N ALA A 293 6.49 31.36 9.22
CA ALA A 293 7.03 32.70 9.36
C ALA A 293 7.93 32.76 10.60
N ILE A 294 9.23 32.95 10.38
CA ILE A 294 10.18 33.21 11.47
C ILE A 294 10.10 34.70 11.78
N SER A 295 9.26 35.05 12.75
CA SER A 295 9.15 36.41 13.24
C SER A 295 10.38 36.79 14.06
N VAL A 296 10.97 37.95 13.77
CA VAL A 296 11.96 38.59 14.64
C VAL A 296 11.19 39.47 15.62
N ASP A 297 10.90 38.96 16.82
CA ASP A 297 10.33 39.76 17.90
C ASP A 297 11.39 40.73 18.43
N LEU A 298 11.24 42.00 18.10
CA LEU A 298 12.06 43.09 18.60
C LEU A 298 11.73 43.41 20.08
N GLY A 299 10.68 42.83 20.66
CA GLY A 299 10.23 43.10 22.03
C GLY A 299 9.79 44.55 22.23
N SER A 300 9.50 44.94 23.49
CA SER A 300 9.07 46.31 23.84
C SER A 300 10.20 47.36 23.81
N LEU A 301 11.41 46.97 23.40
CA LEU A 301 12.61 47.82 23.38
C LEU A 301 13.39 47.75 22.06
N GLY A 302 13.03 46.88 21.11
CA GLY A 302 13.79 46.73 19.88
C GLY A 302 13.42 47.82 18.88
N GLN A 303 14.33 48.78 18.76
CA GLN A 303 14.26 49.84 17.77
C GLN A 303 15.10 49.42 16.55
N LEU A 304 14.50 49.44 15.36
CA LEU A 304 15.23 49.29 14.10
C LEU A 304 16.06 50.57 13.88
N ILE A 305 17.37 50.53 14.14
CA ILE A 305 18.26 51.68 13.96
C ILE A 305 18.74 51.67 12.50
N PHE A 306 18.31 52.65 11.71
CA PHE A 306 18.90 52.95 10.40
C PHE A 306 20.06 53.92 10.57
N PRO A 307 21.32 53.55 10.34
CA PRO A 307 22.35 54.54 10.06
C PRO A 307 22.13 55.06 8.63
N VAL A 308 21.82 56.35 8.48
CA VAL A 308 21.85 57.00 7.16
C VAL A 308 23.31 57.10 6.73
N VAL A 309 23.68 56.40 5.65
CA VAL A 309 25.02 56.50 5.04
C VAL A 309 24.92 57.38 3.79
N ALA A 310 25.40 58.62 3.88
CA ALA A 310 25.62 59.44 2.69
C ALA A 310 27.01 59.15 2.11
N ARG A 311 27.11 58.95 0.79
CA ARG A 311 28.38 58.80 0.07
C ARG A 311 28.49 59.98 -0.89
N PHE A 312 29.59 60.72 -0.82
CA PHE A 312 29.86 61.83 -1.72
C PHE A 312 30.93 61.43 -2.74
N ALA A 313 30.96 62.12 -3.89
CA ALA A 313 31.81 61.80 -5.05
C ALA A 313 33.32 61.78 -4.75
N GLU A 314 33.75 62.32 -3.60
CA GLU A 314 35.14 62.32 -3.15
C GLU A 314 35.31 61.53 -1.84
N GLY A 315 35.09 60.21 -1.93
CA GLY A 315 35.78 59.20 -1.11
C GLY A 315 35.64 59.19 0.41
N THR A 316 34.82 60.03 1.04
CA THR A 316 34.71 60.08 2.52
C THR A 316 33.35 59.55 2.99
N MET A 317 33.40 58.55 3.86
CA MET A 317 32.23 57.97 4.55
C MET A 317 32.07 58.61 5.93
N TRP A 318 30.87 59.05 6.28
CA TRP A 318 30.55 59.54 7.62
C TRP A 318 29.54 58.62 8.31
N PHE A 319 29.80 58.35 9.59
CA PHE A 319 28.87 57.71 10.51
C PHE A 319 28.39 58.77 11.50
N LEU A 320 27.08 58.93 11.70
CA LEU A 320 26.56 59.71 12.83
C LEU A 320 26.67 58.83 14.10
N ASP A 321 27.84 58.85 14.73
CA ASP A 321 27.99 58.52 16.15
C ASP A 321 29.33 59.09 16.63
N ARG A 322 29.30 60.22 17.37
CA ARG A 322 30.53 60.80 17.94
C ARG A 322 30.94 60.12 19.26
N ASN A 323 30.09 59.28 19.85
CA ASN A 323 30.17 58.88 21.25
C ASN A 323 30.46 57.37 21.42
N LYS A 324 30.30 56.59 20.34
CA LYS A 324 30.49 55.13 20.28
C LYS A 324 29.69 54.34 21.32
N ASN A 325 28.53 54.84 21.72
CA ASN A 325 27.67 54.17 22.70
C ASN A 325 26.39 53.56 22.08
N GLY A 326 26.13 53.80 20.78
CA GLY A 326 25.02 53.16 20.07
C GLY A 326 23.61 53.59 20.53
N ILE A 327 23.45 54.77 21.14
CA ILE A 327 22.15 55.33 21.54
C ILE A 327 22.09 56.80 21.09
N ALA A 328 21.06 57.18 20.32
CA ALA A 328 20.80 58.59 20.00
C ALA A 328 20.12 59.28 21.20
N ASP A 329 20.71 60.37 21.71
CA ASP A 329 20.10 61.22 22.74
C ASP A 329 19.71 62.60 22.17
N SER A 330 18.92 63.35 22.93
CA SER A 330 18.37 64.66 22.52
C SER A 330 19.40 65.79 22.47
N GLY A 331 20.70 65.49 22.54
CA GLY A 331 21.81 66.45 22.50
C GLY A 331 22.46 66.62 21.13
N ASP A 332 22.18 65.76 20.16
CA ASP A 332 22.80 65.79 18.83
C ASP A 332 21.97 66.63 17.84
N GLN A 333 21.96 67.96 18.03
CA GLN A 333 21.51 68.88 16.98
C GLN A 333 22.69 69.23 16.05
N ILE A 334 22.58 68.88 14.77
CA ILE A 334 23.35 69.54 13.72
C ILE A 334 22.61 70.84 13.40
N ASP A 335 23.20 71.99 13.70
CA ASP A 335 22.66 73.30 13.34
C ASP A 335 22.43 73.38 11.82
N HIS A 336 21.20 73.71 11.44
CA HIS A 336 20.76 73.89 10.04
C HIS A 336 21.67 74.88 9.28
N ASN A 337 22.26 75.87 9.96
CA ASN A 337 23.17 76.84 9.34
C ASN A 337 24.58 76.30 9.06
N SER A 338 24.92 75.10 9.51
CA SER A 338 26.24 74.48 9.27
C SER A 338 26.31 73.63 8.00
N LEU A 339 25.20 73.45 7.28
CA LEU A 339 25.09 72.65 6.06
C LEU A 339 24.88 73.46 4.78
N ASP A 340 24.58 74.76 4.90
CA ASP A 340 24.17 75.63 3.77
C ASP A 340 25.31 76.01 2.79
N ASN A 341 26.56 75.66 3.10
CA ASN A 341 27.72 75.90 2.23
C ASN A 341 28.35 74.62 1.63
N ILE A 342 27.74 73.45 1.80
CA ILE A 342 28.27 72.17 1.31
C ILE A 342 27.58 71.70 0.02
N PHE A 343 26.35 72.16 -0.25
CA PHE A 343 25.57 71.74 -1.41
C PHE A 343 25.48 72.85 -2.46
N ASN A 344 26.46 72.88 -3.37
CA ASN A 344 26.37 73.69 -4.58
C ASN A 344 26.72 72.83 -5.80
N GLY A 345 25.68 72.38 -6.51
CA GLY A 345 25.75 71.91 -7.90
C GLY A 345 26.27 70.49 -8.14
N GLY A 346 25.38 69.49 -8.09
CA GLY A 346 25.61 68.16 -8.63
C GLY A 346 24.55 67.15 -8.19
N ALA A 347 24.19 66.19 -9.04
CA ALA A 347 23.17 65.19 -8.74
C ALA A 347 23.61 64.28 -7.58
N ASP A 348 22.97 64.42 -6.42
CA ASP A 348 23.25 63.63 -5.22
C ASP A 348 22.45 62.31 -5.22
N THR A 349 23.12 61.19 -4.96
CA THR A 349 22.47 59.88 -4.77
C THR A 349 22.56 59.46 -3.30
N VAL A 350 21.47 59.62 -2.55
CA VAL A 350 21.36 59.07 -1.19
C VAL A 350 21.12 57.56 -1.29
N ARG A 351 21.99 56.74 -0.66
CA ARG A 351 21.80 55.29 -0.54
C ARG A 351 21.73 54.93 0.94
N ALA A 352 20.54 54.69 1.48
CA ALA A 352 20.42 54.15 2.82
C ALA A 352 20.92 52.69 2.83
N GLN A 353 21.88 52.40 3.71
CA GLN A 353 22.33 51.04 4.01
C GLN A 353 22.06 50.76 5.48
N GLY A 354 21.08 49.91 5.76
CA GLY A 354 20.80 49.40 7.10
C GLY A 354 21.50 48.07 7.32
N PHE A 355 21.68 47.69 8.59
CA PHE A 355 22.05 46.32 8.95
C PHE A 355 21.08 45.78 9.98
N VAL A 356 20.69 44.52 9.85
CA VAL A 356 19.91 43.79 10.86
C VAL A 356 20.76 42.67 11.42
N ASN A 357 20.85 42.57 12.74
CA ASN A 357 21.52 41.46 13.41
C ASN A 357 20.53 40.30 13.56
N VAL A 358 20.84 39.17 12.95
CA VAL A 358 20.09 37.91 13.09
C VAL A 358 21.03 36.86 13.65
N ASN A 359 20.78 36.42 14.88
CA ASN A 359 21.56 35.39 15.58
C ASN A 359 23.08 35.63 15.59
N GLY A 360 23.49 36.88 15.79
CA GLY A 360 24.91 37.28 15.83
C GLY A 360 25.54 37.51 14.46
N LYS A 361 24.75 37.43 13.38
CA LYS A 361 25.21 37.67 12.00
C LYS A 361 24.54 38.93 11.45
N MET A 362 25.35 39.85 10.92
CA MET A 362 24.89 41.12 10.35
C MET A 362 24.40 40.90 8.90
N ILE A 363 23.14 41.23 8.63
CA ILE A 363 22.52 41.21 7.30
C ILE A 363 22.43 42.64 6.78
N ASN A 364 22.90 42.88 5.55
CA ASN A 364 22.87 44.20 4.91
C ASN A 364 21.50 44.44 4.23
N ILE A 365 20.91 45.61 4.46
CA ILE A 365 19.69 46.08 3.81
C ILE A 365 20.05 47.32 2.99
N THR A 366 19.97 47.21 1.67
CA THR A 366 20.20 48.35 0.76
C THR A 366 18.89 48.86 0.21
N SER A 367 18.62 50.17 0.31
CA SER A 367 17.64 50.81 -0.56
C SER A 367 18.26 51.12 -1.93
N ALA A 368 17.48 50.96 -2.99
CA ALA A 368 17.83 51.41 -4.33
C ALA A 368 16.74 52.35 -4.85
N GLY A 369 17.01 53.65 -4.84
CA GLY A 369 16.15 54.66 -5.46
C GLY A 369 16.95 55.92 -5.77
N SER A 370 16.80 56.44 -6.98
CA SER A 370 17.22 57.79 -7.36
C SER A 370 16.04 58.74 -7.13
N ILE A 371 16.27 59.84 -6.42
CA ILE A 371 15.29 60.92 -6.24
C ILE A 371 15.15 61.62 -7.60
N PRO A 372 13.95 61.73 -8.21
CA PRO A 372 13.75 62.60 -9.36
C PRO A 372 13.87 64.05 -8.91
N GLU A 373 14.62 64.85 -9.66
CA GLU A 373 14.70 66.30 -9.51
C GLU A 373 13.30 66.91 -9.71
N GLU A 374 12.62 67.32 -8.64
CA GLU A 374 11.38 68.08 -8.78
C GLU A 374 11.71 69.47 -9.35
N ALA A 375 11.28 69.69 -10.60
CA ALA A 375 11.15 71.02 -11.15
C ALA A 375 10.10 71.78 -10.33
N ASN A 376 10.51 72.91 -9.75
CA ASN A 376 9.66 73.94 -9.17
C ASN A 376 8.39 74.17 -10.01
N ASP A 377 7.23 73.75 -9.51
CA ASP A 377 6.04 74.60 -9.63
C ASP A 377 5.01 74.28 -8.53
N ALA A 378 4.46 75.34 -7.98
CA ALA A 378 3.55 75.29 -6.85
C ALA A 378 2.14 74.82 -7.27
N ALA A 379 1.52 74.08 -6.36
CA ALA A 379 0.11 73.70 -6.31
C ALA A 379 -0.30 72.40 -7.05
N ILE A 380 -1.04 71.57 -6.28
CA ILE A 380 -1.70 70.30 -6.60
C ILE A 380 -0.88 69.08 -6.15
N TRP A 381 -1.25 68.57 -4.98
CA TRP A 381 -0.85 67.32 -4.31
C TRP A 381 -0.32 66.20 -5.23
N PRO A 382 0.89 65.67 -4.93
CA PRO A 382 1.14 64.23 -5.01
C PRO A 382 2.05 63.77 -3.84
N ASN A 383 1.52 63.70 -2.62
CA ASN A 383 2.30 63.24 -1.45
C ASN A 383 2.21 61.71 -1.27
N VAL A 384 2.82 60.94 -2.16
CA VAL A 384 3.12 59.51 -1.95
C VAL A 384 4.52 59.21 -2.50
N GLU A 385 5.51 59.06 -1.62
CA GLU A 385 6.80 58.50 -1.98
C GLU A 385 6.75 56.97 -1.86
N TYR A 386 7.02 56.26 -2.95
CA TYR A 386 7.15 54.81 -2.93
C TYR A 386 8.59 54.42 -2.60
N TRP A 387 8.78 53.79 -1.45
CA TRP A 387 10.06 53.20 -1.07
C TRP A 387 9.99 51.70 -1.35
N SER A 388 10.83 51.19 -2.26
CA SER A 388 11.05 49.75 -2.41
C SER A 388 12.20 49.32 -1.51
N VAL A 389 11.93 48.37 -0.61
CA VAL A 389 12.96 47.70 0.18
C VAL A 389 13.25 46.37 -0.49
N SER A 390 14.34 46.27 -1.24
CA SER A 390 14.86 44.97 -1.69
C SER A 390 15.70 44.36 -0.58
N VAL A 391 15.23 43.25 -0.01
CA VAL A 391 16.05 42.42 0.89
C VAL A 391 17.04 41.63 0.03
N GLY A 392 18.24 42.17 -0.14
CA GLY A 392 19.31 41.57 -0.92
C GLY A 392 20.02 40.42 -0.20
N GLN A 393 19.79 39.20 -0.68
CA GLN A 393 20.57 37.95 -0.56
C GLN A 393 21.63 37.81 0.56
N TYR A 394 21.43 36.79 1.39
CA TYR A 394 22.41 35.70 1.52
C TYR A 394 21.62 34.39 1.43
N LEU A 395 22.09 33.43 0.62
CA LEU A 395 21.53 32.08 0.35
C LEU A 395 20.76 31.90 -0.98
N GLY A 396 21.31 32.34 -2.11
CA GLY A 396 21.21 31.60 -3.39
C GLY A 396 19.84 31.33 -4.07
N ASP A 397 18.73 31.92 -3.64
CA ASP A 397 17.40 31.71 -4.27
C ASP A 397 16.89 32.97 -5.02
N PRO A 398 16.03 32.85 -6.05
CA PRO A 398 15.53 33.98 -6.83
C PRO A 398 14.51 34.81 -6.03
N VAL A 399 14.57 36.11 -6.27
CA VAL A 399 14.01 37.18 -5.45
C VAL A 399 12.47 37.18 -5.46
N ASN A 400 11.83 37.02 -4.30
CA ASN A 400 10.47 37.51 -4.09
C ASN A 400 10.57 38.94 -3.52
N GLU A 401 10.23 39.93 -4.34
CA GLU A 401 10.15 41.34 -3.92
C GLU A 401 9.00 41.50 -2.91
N THR A 402 9.32 41.84 -1.67
CA THR A 402 8.31 42.24 -0.67
C THR A 402 8.11 43.76 -0.78
N HIS A 403 6.94 44.20 -1.23
CA HIS A 403 6.57 45.62 -1.25
C HIS A 403 6.05 46.05 0.12
N VAL A 404 6.73 46.97 0.79
CA VAL A 404 6.28 47.58 2.05
C VAL A 404 5.73 48.96 1.76
N VAL A 405 4.45 49.21 2.05
CA VAL A 405 3.81 50.52 1.91
C VAL A 405 3.92 51.27 3.24
N MET A 406 4.47 52.49 3.24
CA MET A 406 4.49 53.39 4.39
C MET A 406 3.44 54.48 4.20
N ASP A 407 2.58 54.73 5.21
CA ASP A 407 1.59 55.81 5.21
C ASP A 407 1.88 56.80 6.36
N ARG A 408 1.62 58.10 6.16
CA ARG A 408 1.89 59.16 7.15
C ARG A 408 0.58 59.57 7.84
N PHE A 409 0.41 59.25 9.12
CA PHE A 409 -0.73 59.73 9.92
C PHE A 409 -0.49 61.14 10.48
N GLY A 410 -1.36 62.11 10.17
CA GLY A 410 -1.42 63.43 10.82
C GLY A 410 -2.58 63.52 11.82
N TYR A 411 -2.35 64.06 13.02
CA TYR A 411 -3.43 64.41 13.96
C TYR A 411 -3.94 65.86 13.72
N PRO A 412 -5.25 66.12 13.87
CA PRO A 412 -5.80 67.48 13.79
C PRO A 412 -5.62 68.23 15.12
N SER A 413 -5.26 69.51 15.03
CA SER A 413 -4.90 70.38 16.15
C SER A 413 -6.10 70.89 16.98
N GLY A 414 -5.95 70.93 18.31
CA GLY A 414 -6.88 71.64 19.21
C GLY A 414 -6.48 71.61 20.70
N TYR A 415 -6.30 72.80 21.28
CA TYR A 415 -6.25 73.19 22.71
C TYR A 415 -4.92 73.20 23.52
N ALA A 416 -4.27 74.36 23.47
CA ALA A 416 -3.83 75.28 24.55
C ALA A 416 -3.51 74.82 26.00
N ASN A 417 -2.28 75.19 26.41
CA ASN A 417 -1.81 75.82 27.66
C ASN A 417 -1.44 75.01 28.93
N GLY A 418 -0.15 75.08 29.32
CA GLY A 418 0.27 75.18 30.72
C GLY A 418 1.71 74.74 31.10
N PHE A 419 2.62 75.71 31.29
CA PHE A 419 3.97 75.69 31.95
C PHE A 419 5.23 75.44 31.09
N PRO A 420 6.38 76.09 31.42
CA PRO A 420 7.17 76.83 30.44
C PRO A 420 8.45 76.09 30.05
N TYR A 421 8.64 75.92 28.75
CA TYR A 421 9.96 75.84 28.16
C TYR A 421 9.97 76.80 26.98
N ASN A 422 10.80 77.83 27.10
CA ASN A 422 10.94 78.85 26.07
C ASN A 422 11.85 78.28 24.98
N ASP A 423 11.24 77.62 24.00
CA ASP A 423 11.88 77.34 22.72
C ASP A 423 10.96 77.91 21.63
N THR A 424 11.45 78.94 20.94
CA THR A 424 10.74 79.62 19.85
C THR A 424 11.05 78.93 18.53
N ASP A 425 10.70 77.65 18.43
CA ASP A 425 10.64 76.94 17.14
C ASP A 425 9.33 76.12 17.05
N PRO A 426 8.39 76.48 16.15
CA PRO A 426 7.15 75.75 15.95
C PRO A 426 7.31 74.41 15.19
N ASP A 427 8.52 74.01 14.77
CA ASP A 427 8.72 72.85 13.87
C ASP A 427 9.44 71.64 14.50
N SER A 428 9.41 71.46 15.82
CA SER A 428 9.90 70.23 16.47
C SER A 428 8.90 69.06 16.39
N THR A 429 8.56 68.62 15.17
CA THR A 429 7.87 67.34 14.97
C THR A 429 8.84 66.18 15.06
N LEU A 430 8.81 65.44 16.18
CA LEU A 430 9.46 64.14 16.27
C LEU A 430 8.68 63.13 15.41
N HIS A 431 9.24 62.73 14.27
CA HIS A 431 8.65 61.72 13.40
C HIS A 431 9.03 60.32 13.88
N TYR A 432 8.09 59.58 14.48
CA TYR A 432 8.25 58.13 14.67
C TYR A 432 7.63 57.38 13.49
N VAL A 433 8.39 56.46 12.91
CA VAL A 433 7.89 55.51 11.90
C VAL A 433 7.31 54.31 12.63
N ARG A 434 5.98 54.12 12.56
CA ARG A 434 5.31 52.90 13.02
C ARG A 434 5.18 51.95 11.84
N MET A 435 5.90 50.83 11.87
CA MET A 435 5.68 49.76 10.91
C MET A 435 4.42 48.99 11.31
N ILE A 436 3.41 48.98 10.44
CA ILE A 436 2.22 48.13 10.58
C ILE A 436 2.38 47.00 9.55
N TYR A 437 2.61 45.78 10.03
CA TYR A 437 2.58 44.59 9.20
C TYR A 437 1.11 44.18 9.01
N ASN A 438 0.61 44.21 7.77
CA ASN A 438 -0.71 43.71 7.42
C ASN A 438 -0.55 42.44 6.59
N GLY A 439 -0.67 41.28 7.25
CA GLY A 439 -0.92 39.97 6.63
C GLY A 439 0.30 39.24 6.13
#